data_AF-D4AR05-F1
#
_entry.id   AF-D4AR05-F1
#
_cell.length_a   1.000
_cell.length_b   1.000
_cell.length_c   1.000
_cell.angle_alpha   90.00
_cell.angle_beta   90.00
_cell.angle_gamma   90.00
#
_symmetry.space_group_name_H-M   'P 1'
#
loop_
_entity.id
_entity.type
_entity.pdbx_description
1 polymer ?
#
loop_
_entity_poly.entity_id
_entity_poly.type
_entity_poly.pdbx_seq_one_letter_code
_entity_poly.pdbx_strand_id
1 'polypeptide(L)'
;MPRLKTSTIALLLPLLFSPVIAEDVKLVGCDAVGCPPHYDSDRCTVENTTFIGVGVSPIPDVPSELKGFSLVKAVNVSATPVQFNGSRVRPIRSFYSLGTPEHTETNSLSGCAVIFNDPPANKFTPPSGADTFAATGTCADVIQQKCIDTITQRARNAANRAGGNANACNALEQELKKDDFSGCSLFGGHGTSLGNFTIKSIGNLHAARNSSDCWPVQQKSDGLMQIAEVTSNVS
;
A
#
# COMPACT_ATOMS: atom_id res chain seq x y z
N MET A 1 55.87 -6.03 29.46
CA MET A 1 54.94 -5.88 28.32
C MET A 1 53.68 -6.71 28.59
N PRO A 2 52.55 -6.11 28.98
CA PRO A 2 51.29 -6.84 29.15
C PRO A 2 50.52 -6.88 27.81
N ARG A 3 50.01 -8.07 27.46
CA ARG A 3 49.15 -8.29 26.29
C ARG A 3 47.75 -7.71 26.54
N LEU A 4 47.32 -6.75 25.73
CA LEU A 4 45.91 -6.35 25.66
C LEU A 4 45.09 -7.45 24.99
N LYS A 5 44.10 -7.98 25.72
CA LYS A 5 43.02 -8.79 25.15
C LYS A 5 42.08 -7.86 24.40
N THR A 6 41.88 -8.10 23.11
CA THR A 6 40.83 -7.49 22.30
C THR A 6 39.47 -7.94 22.82
N SER A 7 38.79 -7.04 23.53
CA SER A 7 37.41 -7.24 23.97
C SER A 7 36.50 -7.07 22.76
N THR A 8 35.80 -8.14 22.37
CA THR A 8 34.79 -8.13 21.32
C THR A 8 33.61 -7.28 21.78
N ILE A 9 33.54 -6.04 21.30
CA ILE A 9 32.39 -5.16 21.51
C ILE A 9 31.25 -5.71 20.65
N ALA A 10 30.34 -6.45 21.26
CA ALA A 10 29.05 -6.79 20.66
C ALA A 10 28.22 -5.50 20.59
N LEU A 11 28.12 -4.91 19.39
CA LEU A 11 27.18 -3.82 19.11
C LEU A 11 25.76 -4.40 19.20
N LEU A 12 25.12 -4.25 20.35
CA LEU A 12 23.67 -4.36 20.48
C LEU A 12 23.07 -3.14 19.78
N LEU A 13 22.65 -3.30 18.52
CA LEU A 13 21.82 -2.29 17.84
C LEU A 13 20.57 -2.06 18.69
N PRO A 14 20.33 -0.84 19.22
CA PRO A 14 19.06 -0.54 19.83
C PRO A 14 18.04 -0.50 18.70
N LEU A 15 17.15 -1.49 18.66
CA LEU A 15 15.89 -1.41 17.93
C LEU A 15 15.09 -0.25 18.56
N LEU A 16 15.33 0.96 18.08
CA LEU A 16 14.57 2.14 18.46
C LEU A 16 13.13 1.87 18.05
N PHE A 17 12.27 1.75 19.07
CA PHE A 17 10.83 1.64 18.92
C PHE A 17 10.30 3.00 18.45
N SER A 18 10.30 3.25 17.15
CA SER A 18 9.44 4.30 16.59
C SER A 18 7.99 3.80 16.72
N PRO A 19 7.11 4.47 17.49
CA PRO A 19 5.69 4.26 17.33
C PRO A 19 5.35 4.66 15.89
N VAL A 20 4.84 3.71 15.10
CA VAL A 20 4.28 4.02 13.78
C VAL A 20 2.96 4.71 14.07
N ILE A 21 3.00 6.01 14.30
CA ILE A 21 1.79 6.83 14.28
C ILE A 21 1.23 6.70 12.85
N ALA A 22 -0.08 6.77 12.68
CA ALA A 22 -0.67 7.16 11.41
C ALA A 22 -0.14 8.55 11.05
N GLU A 23 1.12 8.63 10.62
CA GLU A 23 1.69 9.87 10.13
C GLU A 23 0.83 10.30 8.95
N ASP A 24 0.52 11.59 8.88
CA ASP A 24 0.06 12.21 7.65
C ASP A 24 1.23 12.21 6.66
N VAL A 25 1.56 11.02 6.18
CA VAL A 25 2.46 10.83 5.06
C VAL A 25 1.84 11.59 3.90
N LYS A 26 2.65 12.38 3.19
CA LYS A 26 2.18 13.17 2.06
C LYS A 26 1.69 12.25 0.93
N LEU A 27 0.42 11.88 1.00
CA LEU A 27 -0.32 11.25 -0.08
C LEU A 27 -0.56 12.31 -1.14
N VAL A 28 -0.03 12.08 -2.33
CA VAL A 28 -0.21 12.99 -3.46
C VAL A 28 -1.07 12.34 -4.54
N GLY A 29 -1.93 13.15 -5.14
CA GLY A 29 -2.85 12.73 -6.19
C GLY A 29 -2.37 13.08 -7.60
N CYS A 30 -3.27 12.91 -8.57
CA CYS A 30 -3.08 13.20 -9.99
C CYS A 30 -2.43 14.57 -10.27
N ASP A 31 -2.89 15.64 -9.60
CA ASP A 31 -2.37 17.00 -9.73
C ASP A 31 -0.84 17.07 -9.54
N ALA A 32 -0.33 16.36 -8.54
CA ALA A 32 1.07 16.44 -8.14
C ALA A 32 2.00 15.56 -9.00
N VAL A 33 1.46 14.48 -9.58
CA VAL A 33 2.21 13.56 -10.45
C VAL A 33 2.04 13.90 -11.94
N GLY A 34 1.37 15.02 -12.24
CA GLY A 34 1.26 15.59 -13.58
C GLY A 34 0.34 14.81 -14.51
N CYS A 35 -0.78 14.29 -14.01
CA CYS A 35 -1.80 13.68 -14.85
C CYS A 35 -2.44 14.74 -15.77
N PRO A 36 -2.63 14.44 -17.06
CA PRO A 36 -3.32 15.37 -17.95
C PRO A 36 -4.81 15.53 -17.57
N PRO A 37 -5.35 16.76 -17.67
CA PRO A 37 -6.77 16.98 -17.46
C PRO A 37 -7.59 16.35 -18.59
N HIS A 38 -8.73 15.77 -18.25
CA HIS A 38 -9.66 15.17 -19.21
C HIS A 38 -11.11 15.52 -18.83
N TYR A 39 -11.67 16.53 -19.51
CA TYR A 39 -12.89 17.23 -19.10
C TYR A 39 -12.77 17.74 -17.66
N ASP A 40 -13.62 17.28 -16.75
CA ASP A 40 -13.71 17.72 -15.36
C ASP A 40 -12.88 16.86 -14.40
N SER A 41 -12.03 15.96 -14.91
CA SER A 41 -11.23 15.02 -14.10
C SER A 41 -9.85 14.78 -14.68
N ASP A 42 -8.83 14.65 -13.82
CA ASP A 42 -7.52 14.20 -14.27
C ASP A 42 -7.52 12.71 -14.60
N ARG A 43 -6.82 12.34 -15.66
CA ARG A 43 -6.66 10.95 -16.07
C ARG A 43 -5.21 10.62 -16.28
N CYS A 44 -4.88 9.35 -16.09
CA CYS A 44 -3.53 8.85 -16.22
C CYS A 44 -3.52 7.54 -16.98
N THR A 45 -3.05 7.55 -18.22
CA THR A 45 -2.92 6.35 -19.04
C THR A 45 -1.51 5.80 -18.93
N VAL A 46 -1.40 4.60 -18.36
CA VAL A 46 -0.16 3.82 -18.34
C VAL A 46 -0.39 2.55 -19.14
N GLU A 47 0.48 2.31 -20.11
CA GLU A 47 0.30 1.24 -21.11
C GLU A 47 -1.07 1.35 -21.80
N ASN A 48 -1.93 0.34 -21.63
CA ASN A 48 -3.26 0.27 -22.23
C ASN A 48 -4.37 0.58 -21.21
N THR A 49 -4.04 1.08 -20.02
CA THR A 49 -5.01 1.31 -18.95
C THR A 49 -5.07 2.79 -18.56
N THR A 50 -6.24 3.39 -18.72
CA THR A 50 -6.52 4.75 -18.25
C THR A 50 -7.09 4.72 -16.84
N PHE A 51 -6.36 5.31 -15.90
CA PHE A 51 -6.76 5.49 -14.52
C PHE A 51 -7.57 6.78 -14.35
N ILE A 52 -8.62 6.71 -13.52
CA ILE A 52 -9.47 7.84 -13.14
C ILE A 52 -9.10 8.42 -11.77
N GLY A 53 -8.09 7.84 -11.12
CA GLY A 53 -7.57 8.28 -9.85
C GLY A 53 -6.24 7.61 -9.57
N VAL A 54 -5.28 8.40 -9.09
CA VAL A 54 -3.94 7.96 -8.72
C VAL A 54 -3.64 8.54 -7.34
N GLY A 55 -3.07 7.70 -6.47
CA GLY A 55 -2.50 8.11 -5.19
C GLY A 55 -1.09 7.57 -5.06
N VAL A 56 -0.15 8.42 -4.68
CA VAL A 56 1.25 8.07 -4.44
C VAL A 56 1.63 8.48 -3.02
N SER A 57 2.21 7.54 -2.27
CA SER A 57 2.67 7.77 -0.91
C SER A 57 4.11 7.31 -0.74
N PRO A 58 5.06 8.18 -0.32
CA PRO A 58 6.40 7.73 0.03
C PRO A 58 6.35 6.76 1.21
N ILE A 59 7.32 5.86 1.32
CA ILE A 59 7.40 4.97 2.48
C ILE A 59 8.27 5.66 3.55
N PRO A 60 7.71 6.08 4.70
CA PRO A 60 8.48 6.74 5.76
C PRO A 60 9.38 5.74 6.50
N ASP A 61 10.41 6.26 7.17
CA ASP A 61 11.27 5.51 8.10
C ASP A 61 11.87 4.20 7.55
N VAL A 62 12.21 4.20 6.27
CA VAL A 62 12.80 3.05 5.60
C VAL A 62 14.32 3.00 5.75
N PRO A 63 14.92 1.78 5.76
CA PRO A 63 16.36 1.61 5.57
C PRO A 63 16.86 2.29 4.29
N SER A 64 18.15 2.63 4.24
CA SER A 64 18.78 3.31 3.10
C SER A 64 18.53 2.65 1.75
N GLU A 65 18.40 1.33 1.74
CA GLU A 65 18.18 0.45 0.59
C GLU A 65 16.80 0.64 -0.03
N LEU A 66 15.84 1.13 0.75
CA LEU A 66 14.46 1.40 0.34
C LEU A 66 14.19 2.91 0.23
N LYS A 67 15.23 3.75 0.37
CA LYS A 67 15.08 5.21 0.26
C LYS A 67 14.62 5.59 -1.14
N GLY A 68 13.62 6.45 -1.21
CA GLY A 68 13.03 6.92 -2.48
C GLY A 68 11.94 6.01 -3.05
N PHE A 69 11.65 4.88 -2.38
CA PHE A 69 10.52 4.04 -2.77
C PHE A 69 9.19 4.68 -2.36
N SER A 70 8.15 4.40 -3.15
CA SER A 70 6.79 4.87 -2.89
C SER A 70 5.77 3.80 -3.22
N LEU A 71 4.63 3.82 -2.52
CA LEU A 71 3.47 3.01 -2.85
C LEU A 71 2.57 3.80 -3.79
N VAL A 72 2.16 3.15 -4.87
CA VAL A 72 1.26 3.73 -5.88
C VAL A 72 0.00 2.89 -5.93
N LYS A 73 -1.15 3.54 -5.78
CA LYS A 73 -2.46 2.96 -6.05
C LYS A 73 -3.14 3.74 -7.16
N ALA A 74 -3.53 3.07 -8.23
CA ALA A 74 -4.31 3.66 -9.31
C ALA A 74 -5.63 2.91 -9.48
N VAL A 75 -6.68 3.60 -9.94
CA VAL A 75 -8.02 3.01 -10.10
C VAL A 75 -8.56 3.24 -11.50
N ASN A 76 -9.21 2.21 -12.03
CA ASN A 76 -9.98 2.25 -13.27
C ASN A 76 -11.39 1.70 -13.00
N VAL A 77 -12.39 2.16 -13.75
CA VAL A 77 -13.77 1.65 -13.64
C VAL A 77 -14.10 0.86 -14.90
N SER A 78 -14.67 -0.32 -14.70
CA SER A 78 -15.02 -1.21 -15.81
C SER A 78 -16.12 -0.59 -16.69
N ALA A 79 -15.92 -0.68 -18.02
CA ALA A 79 -16.87 -0.19 -19.00
C ALA A 79 -18.20 -0.96 -18.98
N THR A 80 -18.18 -2.22 -18.57
CA THR A 80 -19.35 -3.10 -18.50
C THR A 80 -19.83 -3.23 -17.05
N PRO A 81 -21.06 -2.76 -16.72
CA PRO A 81 -21.64 -3.01 -15.41
C PRO A 81 -22.01 -4.48 -15.23
N VAL A 82 -21.97 -4.96 -13.99
CA VAL A 82 -22.34 -6.32 -13.59
C VAL A 82 -23.49 -6.29 -12.58
N GLN A 83 -24.19 -7.41 -12.44
CA GLN A 83 -25.20 -7.57 -11.40
C GLN A 83 -24.52 -8.01 -10.09
N PHE A 84 -24.71 -7.26 -9.01
CA PHE A 84 -24.16 -7.57 -7.69
C PHE A 84 -25.18 -7.20 -6.60
N ASN A 85 -25.52 -8.14 -5.73
CA ASN A 85 -26.52 -7.97 -4.66
C ASN A 85 -27.83 -7.31 -5.10
N GLY A 86 -28.35 -7.66 -6.28
CA GLY A 86 -29.60 -7.10 -6.81
C GLY A 86 -29.47 -5.74 -7.49
N SER A 87 -28.28 -5.13 -7.48
CA SER A 87 -28.00 -3.84 -8.11
C SER A 87 -27.04 -3.97 -9.29
N ARG A 88 -27.16 -3.06 -10.26
CA ARG A 88 -26.23 -2.95 -11.38
C ARG A 88 -25.08 -2.03 -10.98
N VAL A 89 -23.89 -2.60 -10.77
CA VAL A 89 -22.69 -1.88 -10.33
C VAL A 89 -21.60 -1.90 -11.38
N ARG A 90 -20.71 -0.90 -11.38
CA ARG A 90 -19.51 -0.90 -12.22
C ARG A 90 -18.30 -1.33 -11.38
N PRO A 91 -17.68 -2.48 -11.66
CA PRO A 91 -16.53 -2.93 -10.89
C PRO A 91 -15.38 -1.93 -10.97
N ILE A 92 -14.74 -1.69 -9.82
CA ILE A 92 -13.54 -0.87 -9.69
C ILE A 92 -12.33 -1.79 -9.76
N ARG A 93 -11.42 -1.53 -10.70
CA ARG A 93 -10.12 -2.18 -10.81
C ARG A 93 -9.08 -1.32 -10.09
N SER A 94 -8.47 -1.86 -9.05
CA SER A 94 -7.38 -1.25 -8.31
C SER A 94 -6.05 -1.87 -8.72
N PHE A 95 -5.10 -1.02 -9.08
CA PHE A 95 -3.75 -1.38 -9.47
C PHE A 95 -2.81 -0.93 -8.36
N TYR A 96 -2.06 -1.86 -7.79
CA TYR A 96 -1.09 -1.63 -6.74
C TYR A 96 0.31 -1.79 -7.33
N SER A 97 1.13 -0.75 -7.19
CA SER A 97 2.48 -0.71 -7.73
C SER A 97 3.47 -0.14 -6.72
N LEU A 98 4.73 -0.48 -6.91
CA LEU A 98 5.87 0.09 -6.21
C LEU A 98 6.56 1.09 -7.13
N GLY A 99 6.59 2.35 -6.74
CA GLY A 99 7.49 3.33 -7.33
C GLY A 99 8.90 3.12 -6.80
N THR A 100 9.87 2.98 -7.70
CA THR A 100 11.27 2.67 -7.36
C THR A 100 12.19 3.73 -7.94
N PRO A 101 13.29 4.12 -7.26
CA PRO A 101 14.29 5.00 -7.85
C PRO A 101 14.77 4.50 -9.23
N GLU A 102 15.22 5.42 -10.09
CA GLU A 102 15.78 5.10 -11.40
C GLU A 102 16.86 3.99 -11.31
N HIS A 103 16.84 3.04 -12.25
CA HIS A 103 17.75 1.89 -12.33
C HIS A 103 17.66 0.87 -11.17
N THR A 104 16.61 0.90 -10.35
CA THR A 104 16.39 -0.13 -9.33
C THR A 104 16.03 -1.48 -9.97
N GLU A 105 16.79 -2.53 -9.65
CA GLU A 105 16.44 -3.91 -9.97
C GLU A 105 15.59 -4.51 -8.83
N THR A 106 14.34 -4.89 -9.11
CA THR A 106 13.46 -5.48 -8.07
C THR A 106 13.79 -6.94 -7.73
N ASN A 107 14.73 -7.55 -8.44
CA ASN A 107 15.08 -8.96 -8.27
C ASN A 107 15.82 -9.21 -6.95
N SER A 108 16.49 -8.18 -6.43
CA SER A 108 17.16 -8.19 -5.13
C SER A 108 16.26 -7.76 -3.97
N LEU A 109 15.02 -7.32 -4.24
CA LEU A 109 14.09 -6.91 -3.19
C LEU A 109 13.47 -8.13 -2.51
N SER A 110 13.54 -8.13 -1.18
CA SER A 110 12.84 -9.09 -0.33
C SER A 110 11.80 -8.37 0.51
N GLY A 111 10.54 -8.78 0.41
CA GLY A 111 9.47 -8.21 1.21
C GLY A 111 8.10 -8.68 0.77
N CYS A 112 7.08 -8.22 1.49
CA CYS A 112 5.71 -8.63 1.29
C CYS A 112 4.82 -7.40 1.24
N ALA A 113 3.94 -7.32 0.25
CA ALA A 113 2.86 -6.36 0.18
C ALA A 113 1.57 -7.03 0.65
N VAL A 114 0.85 -6.34 1.55
CA VAL A 114 -0.51 -6.70 1.96
C VAL A 114 -1.48 -5.94 1.07
N ILE A 115 -2.26 -6.66 0.27
CA ILE A 115 -3.22 -6.08 -0.66
C ILE A 115 -4.63 -6.30 -0.12
N PHE A 116 -5.30 -5.21 0.26
CA PHE A 116 -6.70 -5.27 0.69
C PHE A 116 -7.60 -5.36 -0.56
N ASN A 117 -8.41 -6.41 -0.59
CA ASN A 117 -9.23 -6.71 -1.77
C ASN A 117 -10.56 -5.96 -1.76
N ASP A 118 -11.02 -5.61 -0.56
CA ASP A 118 -12.23 -4.85 -0.35
C ASP A 118 -11.88 -3.41 0.06
N PRO A 119 -12.69 -2.41 -0.33
CA PRO A 119 -12.51 -1.05 0.18
C PRO A 119 -12.76 -1.00 1.69
N PRO A 120 -12.16 -0.05 2.42
CA PRO A 120 -12.45 0.15 3.83
C PRO A 120 -13.96 0.37 4.06
N ALA A 121 -14.47 -0.17 5.17
CA ALA A 121 -15.87 0.02 5.54
C ALA A 121 -16.18 1.49 5.89
N ASN A 122 -15.26 2.16 6.59
CA ASN A 122 -15.33 3.59 6.82
C ASN A 122 -15.00 4.41 5.56
N LYS A 123 -15.71 5.53 5.41
CA LYS A 123 -15.52 6.49 4.31
C LYS A 123 -15.30 7.87 4.91
N PHE A 124 -14.63 8.74 4.15
CA PHE A 124 -14.58 10.16 4.50
C PHE A 124 -15.98 10.76 4.46
N THR A 125 -16.23 11.73 5.34
CA THR A 125 -17.53 12.39 5.44
C THR A 125 -17.66 13.43 4.33
N PRO A 126 -18.70 13.36 3.46
CA PRO A 126 -18.94 14.40 2.47
C PRO A 126 -19.45 15.68 3.14
N PRO A 127 -19.02 16.89 2.70
CA PRO A 127 -19.39 18.16 3.32
C PRO A 127 -20.89 18.48 3.27
N SER A 128 -21.71 17.76 2.50
CA SER A 128 -23.16 17.99 2.40
C SER A 128 -23.97 16.75 1.99
N GLY A 129 -23.47 15.54 2.27
CA GLY A 129 -24.25 14.30 2.18
C GLY A 129 -24.53 13.73 0.78
N ALA A 130 -24.16 14.44 -0.31
CA ALA A 130 -24.45 13.98 -1.67
C ALA A 130 -23.21 13.81 -2.57
N ASP A 131 -22.16 14.60 -2.37
CA ASP A 131 -20.95 14.51 -3.19
C ASP A 131 -19.83 13.76 -2.47
N THR A 132 -19.71 12.47 -2.76
CA THR A 132 -18.63 11.61 -2.26
C THR A 132 -17.27 11.96 -2.86
N PHE A 133 -17.21 12.67 -3.99
CA PHE A 133 -15.95 13.15 -4.57
C PHE A 133 -15.38 14.35 -3.80
N ALA A 134 -16.25 15.12 -3.13
CA ALA A 134 -15.86 16.20 -2.24
C ALA A 134 -15.59 15.74 -0.80
N ALA A 135 -15.61 14.43 -0.52
CA ALA A 135 -15.40 13.92 0.83
C ALA A 135 -13.96 14.16 1.27
N THR A 136 -13.81 14.82 2.43
CA THR A 136 -12.53 15.16 3.03
C THR A 136 -12.41 14.53 4.40
N GLY A 137 -11.19 14.17 4.80
CA GLY A 137 -10.91 13.65 6.13
C GLY A 137 -9.43 13.33 6.29
N THR A 138 -9.12 12.70 7.42
CA THR A 138 -7.78 12.24 7.79
C THR A 138 -7.72 10.73 7.76
N CYS A 139 -6.52 10.13 7.67
CA CYS A 139 -6.39 8.67 7.73
C CYS A 139 -7.01 8.08 9.01
N ALA A 140 -6.97 8.81 10.12
CA ALA A 140 -7.57 8.40 11.39
C ALA A 140 -9.10 8.21 11.33
N ASP A 141 -9.78 8.89 10.40
CA ASP A 141 -11.23 8.72 10.18
C ASP A 141 -11.56 7.35 9.55
N VAL A 142 -10.60 6.75 8.83
CA VAL A 142 -10.77 5.50 8.09
C VAL A 142 -10.12 4.32 8.80
N ILE A 143 -8.93 4.52 9.38
CA ILE A 143 -8.17 3.48 10.08
C ILE A 143 -7.70 3.99 11.44
N GLN A 144 -8.13 3.31 12.50
CA GLN A 144 -7.74 3.66 13.85
C GLN A 144 -6.28 3.28 14.12
N GLN A 145 -5.59 4.06 14.95
CA GLN A 145 -4.22 3.77 15.37
C GLN A 145 -4.05 2.35 15.93
N LYS A 146 -5.02 1.88 16.74
CA LYS A 146 -5.02 0.51 17.28
C LYS A 146 -4.98 -0.56 16.18
N CYS A 147 -5.61 -0.32 15.04
CA CYS A 147 -5.54 -1.23 13.89
C CYS A 147 -4.12 -1.27 13.32
N ILE A 148 -3.51 -0.10 13.09
CA ILE A 148 -2.13 0.04 12.58
C ILE A 148 -1.14 -0.64 13.52
N ASP A 149 -1.27 -0.41 14.82
CA ASP A 149 -0.43 -1.03 15.85
C ASP A 149 -0.54 -2.55 15.81
N THR A 150 -1.77 -3.08 15.68
CA THR A 150 -2.02 -4.52 15.61
C THR A 150 -1.40 -5.12 14.36
N ILE A 151 -1.61 -4.52 13.18
CA ILE A 151 -1.01 -4.98 11.92
C ILE A 151 0.53 -4.98 12.03
N THR A 152 1.10 -3.89 12.57
CA THR A 152 2.54 -3.74 12.74
C THR A 152 3.09 -4.79 13.69
N GLN A 153 2.41 -5.07 14.81
CA GLN A 153 2.79 -6.11 15.76
C GLN A 153 2.75 -7.50 15.11
N ARG A 154 1.71 -7.82 14.33
CA ARG A 154 1.59 -9.09 13.61
C ARG A 154 2.69 -9.26 12.57
N ALA A 155 3.03 -8.19 11.84
CA ALA A 155 4.14 -8.20 10.90
C ALA A 155 5.49 -8.45 11.59
N ARG A 156 5.74 -7.84 12.76
CA ARG A 156 6.93 -8.09 13.57
C ARG A 156 7.00 -9.55 14.05
N ASN A 157 5.88 -10.11 14.51
CA ASN A 157 5.82 -11.52 14.92
C ASN A 157 6.14 -12.46 13.75
N ALA A 158 5.61 -12.16 12.56
CA ALA A 158 5.89 -12.91 11.35
C ALA A 158 7.37 -12.85 10.97
N ALA A 159 7.98 -11.65 10.99
CA ALA A 159 9.40 -11.46 10.71
C ALA A 159 10.29 -12.24 11.69
N ASN A 160 10.00 -12.16 12.99
CA ASN A 160 10.71 -12.90 14.03
C ASN A 160 10.60 -14.42 13.84
N ARG A 161 9.41 -14.91 13.48
CA ARG A 161 9.17 -16.34 13.23
C ARG A 161 9.85 -16.84 11.95
N ALA A 162 9.90 -16.01 10.91
CA ALA A 162 10.50 -16.37 9.64
C ALA A 162 12.03 -16.49 9.71
N GLY A 163 12.69 -15.83 10.68
CA GLY A 163 14.12 -15.94 10.89
C GLY A 163 14.97 -15.60 9.66
N GLY A 164 14.47 -14.70 8.80
CA GLY A 164 15.13 -14.31 7.54
C GLY A 164 14.93 -15.26 6.35
N ASN A 165 14.07 -16.28 6.45
CA ASN A 165 13.83 -17.24 5.35
C ASN A 165 12.82 -16.76 4.30
N ALA A 166 12.86 -17.40 3.11
CA ALA A 166 11.97 -17.25 1.96
C ALA A 166 10.45 -17.39 2.25
N ASN A 167 10.07 -17.82 3.45
CA ASN A 167 8.68 -17.98 3.90
C ASN A 167 8.11 -16.77 4.64
N ALA A 168 8.81 -15.63 4.66
CA ALA A 168 8.36 -14.42 5.37
C ALA A 168 6.93 -13.98 5.01
N CYS A 169 6.56 -14.04 3.73
CA CYS A 169 5.21 -13.66 3.28
C CYS A 169 4.13 -14.66 3.70
N ASN A 170 4.46 -15.95 3.72
CA ASN A 170 3.55 -16.98 4.25
C ASN A 170 3.39 -16.84 5.78
N ALA A 171 4.48 -16.57 6.50
CA ALA A 171 4.41 -16.28 7.93
C ALA A 171 3.56 -15.03 8.22
N LEU A 172 3.71 -13.98 7.40
CA LEU A 172 2.90 -12.77 7.49
C LEU A 172 1.43 -13.09 7.25
N GLU A 173 1.11 -13.86 6.21
CA GLU A 173 -0.26 -14.28 5.92
C GLU A 173 -0.88 -15.04 7.10
N GLN A 174 -0.14 -15.98 7.69
CA GLN A 174 -0.60 -16.74 8.85
C GLN A 174 -0.83 -15.87 10.08
N GLU A 175 0.05 -14.89 10.35
CA GLU A 175 -0.14 -13.96 11.48
C GLU A 175 -1.34 -13.03 11.26
N LEU A 176 -1.53 -12.53 10.03
CA LEU A 176 -2.65 -11.63 9.70
C LEU A 176 -4.01 -12.35 9.60
N LYS A 177 -4.03 -13.67 9.42
CA LYS A 177 -5.25 -14.49 9.45
C LYS A 177 -5.71 -14.89 10.85
N LYS A 178 -4.90 -14.64 11.88
CA LYS A 178 -5.31 -14.92 13.26
C LYS A 178 -6.44 -13.98 13.66
N ASP A 179 -7.35 -14.48 14.50
CA ASP A 179 -8.35 -13.65 15.15
C ASP A 179 -7.68 -12.65 16.11
N ASP A 180 -8.46 -11.63 16.48
CA ASP A 180 -8.07 -10.47 17.32
C ASP A 180 -7.46 -9.29 16.56
N PHE A 181 -8.24 -8.78 15.60
CA PHE A 181 -8.14 -7.44 15.02
C PHE A 181 -9.32 -6.56 15.48
N SER A 182 -9.72 -6.66 16.76
CA SER A 182 -10.85 -5.88 17.30
C SER A 182 -10.71 -4.36 17.10
N GLY A 183 -9.47 -3.85 17.02
CA GLY A 183 -9.16 -2.45 16.67
C GLY A 183 -9.31 -2.09 15.19
N CYS A 184 -9.53 -3.07 14.30
CA CYS A 184 -9.72 -2.90 12.86
C CYS A 184 -11.18 -3.08 12.41
N SER A 185 -12.12 -3.18 13.35
CA SER A 185 -13.56 -3.41 13.09
C SER A 185 -14.23 -2.38 12.16
N LEU A 186 -13.59 -1.21 11.98
CA LEU A 186 -14.04 -0.16 11.07
C LEU A 186 -13.29 -0.13 9.73
N PHE A 187 -12.21 -0.90 9.60
CA PHE A 187 -11.37 -0.98 8.41
C PHE A 187 -11.70 -2.24 7.58
N GLY A 188 -11.60 -3.42 8.20
CA GLY A 188 -11.80 -4.73 7.54
C GLY A 188 -13.26 -5.19 7.42
N GLY A 189 -14.21 -4.33 7.81
CA GLY A 189 -15.62 -4.67 7.98
C GLY A 189 -15.96 -5.13 9.40
N HIS A 190 -17.23 -5.46 9.63
CA HIS A 190 -17.72 -5.84 10.95
C HIS A 190 -17.05 -7.13 11.46
N GLY A 191 -16.47 -7.08 12.66
CA GLY A 191 -15.95 -8.26 13.36
C GLY A 191 -14.56 -8.05 13.95
N THR A 192 -13.87 -9.16 14.23
CA THR A 192 -12.52 -9.21 14.81
C THR A 192 -11.45 -9.62 13.81
N SER A 193 -11.78 -9.61 12.50
CA SER A 193 -10.84 -9.94 11.43
C SER A 193 -10.29 -8.68 10.75
N LEU A 194 -9.17 -8.80 10.06
CA LEU A 194 -8.58 -7.73 9.27
C LEU A 194 -9.32 -7.48 7.93
N GLY A 195 -10.27 -8.34 7.57
CA GLY A 195 -10.98 -8.31 6.29
C GLY A 195 -10.34 -9.19 5.22
N ASN A 196 -10.76 -8.99 3.96
CA ASN A 196 -10.26 -9.75 2.81
C ASN A 196 -8.97 -9.13 2.27
N PHE A 197 -7.89 -9.91 2.30
CA PHE A 197 -6.60 -9.49 1.80
C PHE A 197 -5.85 -10.62 1.09
N THR A 198 -4.87 -10.24 0.28
CA THR A 198 -3.86 -11.16 -0.27
C THR A 198 -2.46 -10.66 0.07
N ILE A 199 -1.51 -11.59 0.20
CA ILE A 199 -0.09 -11.27 0.36
C ILE A 199 0.62 -11.51 -0.96
N LYS A 200 1.44 -10.55 -1.40
CA LYS A 200 2.29 -10.65 -2.58
C LYS A 200 3.75 -10.44 -2.20
N SER A 201 4.64 -11.25 -2.76
CA SER A 201 6.07 -10.95 -2.70
C SER A 201 6.36 -9.72 -3.55
N ILE A 202 7.25 -8.85 -3.08
CA ILE A 202 7.72 -7.68 -3.85
C ILE A 202 9.03 -7.95 -4.61
N GLY A 203 9.50 -9.20 -4.61
CA GLY A 203 10.65 -9.60 -5.42
C GLY A 203 10.24 -9.94 -6.86
N ASN A 204 11.11 -9.62 -7.83
CA ASN A 204 10.92 -9.90 -9.26
C ASN A 204 9.62 -9.32 -9.84
N LEU A 205 9.31 -8.05 -9.52
CA LEU A 205 8.12 -7.38 -10.03
C LEU A 205 8.27 -7.04 -11.51
N HIS A 206 7.13 -6.99 -12.21
CA HIS A 206 7.11 -6.58 -13.61
C HIS A 206 7.12 -5.05 -13.71
N ALA A 207 8.10 -4.51 -14.44
CA ALA A 207 8.16 -3.08 -14.74
C ALA A 207 7.08 -2.71 -15.76
N ALA A 208 6.25 -1.73 -15.43
CA ALA A 208 5.35 -1.11 -16.39
C ALA A 208 6.17 -0.46 -17.51
N ARG A 209 5.71 -0.59 -18.74
CA ARG A 209 6.32 0.08 -19.88
C ARG A 209 6.02 1.57 -19.80
N ASN A 210 7.03 2.39 -20.04
CA ASN A 210 6.90 3.84 -20.09
C ASN A 210 6.27 4.31 -21.41
N SER A 211 5.11 3.75 -21.75
CA SER A 211 4.22 4.27 -22.79
C SER A 211 3.02 4.86 -22.07
N SER A 212 3.09 6.15 -21.79
CA SER A 212 2.14 6.81 -20.91
C SER A 212 1.97 8.29 -21.26
N ASP A 213 0.80 8.83 -20.98
CA ASP A 213 0.53 10.28 -21.03
C ASP A 213 0.81 10.97 -19.68
N CYS A 214 1.14 10.17 -18.66
CA CYS A 214 1.40 10.51 -17.26
C CYS A 214 2.36 9.48 -16.66
N TRP A 215 3.05 9.79 -15.55
CA TRP A 215 3.83 8.76 -14.86
C TRP A 215 3.51 8.81 -13.36
N PRO A 216 2.77 7.83 -12.80
CA PRO A 216 2.17 7.93 -11.47
C PRO A 216 3.17 7.62 -10.34
N VAL A 217 4.28 8.36 -10.33
CA VAL A 217 5.37 8.34 -9.34
C VAL A 217 5.86 9.77 -9.13
N GLN A 218 6.67 10.01 -8.11
CA GLN A 218 7.12 11.38 -7.80
C GLN A 218 8.10 11.93 -8.84
N GLN A 219 9.06 11.13 -9.31
CA GLN A 219 9.97 11.55 -10.38
C GLN A 219 9.69 10.77 -11.66
N LYS A 220 9.64 11.47 -12.80
CA LYS A 220 9.35 10.82 -14.09
C LYS A 220 10.38 9.75 -14.51
N SER A 221 11.59 9.83 -13.96
CA SER A 221 12.67 8.85 -14.15
C SER A 221 12.53 7.59 -13.29
N ASP A 222 11.72 7.63 -12.23
CA ASP A 222 11.50 6.49 -11.35
C ASP A 222 10.81 5.34 -12.09
N GLY A 223 11.11 4.11 -11.69
CA GLY A 223 10.41 2.93 -12.17
C GLY A 223 9.03 2.78 -11.54
N LEU A 224 8.10 2.15 -12.26
CA LEU A 224 6.79 1.74 -11.76
C LEU A 224 6.67 0.22 -11.89
N MET A 225 6.60 -0.47 -10.77
CA MET A 225 6.66 -1.93 -10.70
C MET A 225 5.33 -2.50 -10.20
N GLN A 226 4.62 -3.26 -11.02
CA GLN A 226 3.28 -3.75 -10.65
C GLN A 226 3.38 -4.85 -9.60
N ILE A 227 2.65 -4.68 -8.49
CA ILE A 227 2.53 -5.67 -7.40
C ILE A 227 1.29 -6.54 -7.60
N ALA A 228 0.14 -5.91 -7.82
CA ALA A 228 -1.14 -6.59 -7.91
C ALA A 228 -2.19 -5.79 -8.69
N GLU A 229 -3.17 -6.51 -9.22
CA GLU A 229 -4.44 -5.97 -9.69
C GLU A 229 -5.57 -6.65 -8.94
N VAL A 230 -6.53 -5.88 -8.43
CA VAL A 230 -7.73 -6.40 -7.77
C VAL A 230 -8.97 -5.75 -8.33
N THR A 231 -10.00 -6.54 -8.60
CA THR A 231 -11.33 -6.03 -8.98
C THR A 231 -12.28 -6.14 -7.81
N SER A 232 -12.93 -5.05 -7.42
CA SER A 232 -13.95 -5.03 -6.38
C SER A 232 -15.29 -4.54 -6.94
N ASN A 233 -16.37 -5.19 -6.49
CA ASN A 233 -17.74 -4.81 -6.81
C ASN A 233 -18.23 -3.91 -5.69
N VAL A 234 -18.00 -2.61 -5.80
CA VAL A 234 -18.44 -1.65 -4.79
C VAL A 234 -19.90 -1.28 -5.07
N SER A 235 -20.75 -1.40 -4.06
CA SER A 235 -22.13 -0.89 -4.03
C SER A 235 -22.19 0.53 -3.49
#